data_AF-A0A662PCJ5-F1
#
_entry.id   AF-A0A662PCJ5-F1
#
_cell.length_a   1.000
_cell.length_b   1.000
_cell.length_c   1.000
_cell.angle_alpha   90.00
_cell.angle_beta   90.00
_cell.angle_gamma   90.00
#
_symmetry.space_group_name_H-M   'P 1'
#
loop_
_entity.id
_entity.type
_entity.pdbx_description
1 polymer ?
#
loop_
_entity_poly.entity_id
_entity_poly.type
_entity_poly.pdbx_seq_one_letter_code
_entity_poly.pdbx_strand_id
1 'polypeptide(L)'
;MEFKEATLEERHMYYKKEWKIKDLPDFLIDSLKYREFCFDHDGNGPKDRYETFNSVRDFERFMKIKAPYAAYSSISYYKKPGKRENWMKAEIVFDIDAKDLKVRRCDCTPGNICEICLGDAKELALTIIDSLRSNFDLKNIFLVYSGRGYHIRVLDEEALYIEDRSKIFDYVTASHVPKDLFMLHGYPEVFRRMFAFTFSRIKDIRSKEILKNRDEIIKRLLDRRIDFLDCVGESTKRRILKNVAEINAGLADGKVTIDTKRILRLPSSLHSKVSMICKLVKNWESFDPLKEAVPKFRT
;
A
#
# COMPACT_ATOMS: atom_id res chain seq x y z
N MET A 1 -9.95 16.24 10.77
CA MET A 1 -10.37 15.14 11.65
C MET A 1 -9.14 14.63 12.39
N GLU A 2 -9.18 14.47 13.70
CA GLU A 2 -8.04 13.97 14.49
C GLU A 2 -7.98 12.44 14.44
N PHE A 3 -6.82 11.83 14.22
CA PHE A 3 -6.69 10.36 14.30
C PHE A 3 -6.50 9.95 15.75
N LYS A 4 -7.45 9.19 16.30
CA LYS A 4 -7.44 8.73 17.69
C LYS A 4 -7.61 7.22 17.80
N GLU A 5 -7.20 6.68 18.93
CA GLU A 5 -7.36 5.27 19.23
C GLU A 5 -8.81 4.95 19.63
N ALA A 6 -9.34 3.85 19.12
CA ALA A 6 -10.71 3.40 19.38
C ALA A 6 -10.78 2.68 20.72
N THR A 7 -11.77 3.02 21.55
CA THR A 7 -12.01 2.29 22.81
C THR A 7 -12.58 0.89 22.54
N LEU A 8 -12.60 0.03 23.56
CA LEU A 8 -13.24 -1.30 23.44
C LEU A 8 -14.74 -1.18 23.14
N GLU A 9 -15.41 -0.21 23.72
CA GLU A 9 -16.83 0.08 23.50
C GLU A 9 -17.08 0.55 22.06
N GLU A 10 -16.24 1.44 21.53
CA GLU A 10 -16.30 1.89 20.13
C GLU A 10 -16.07 0.72 19.16
N ARG A 11 -15.12 -0.18 19.46
CA ARG A 11 -14.91 -1.42 18.69
C ARG A 11 -16.15 -2.30 18.70
N HIS A 12 -16.74 -2.55 19.87
CA HIS A 12 -17.97 -3.34 19.97
C HIS A 12 -19.13 -2.70 19.22
N MET A 13 -19.28 -1.37 19.31
CA MET A 13 -20.29 -0.64 18.58
C MET A 13 -20.11 -0.79 17.07
N TYR A 14 -18.88 -0.63 16.56
CA TYR A 14 -18.56 -0.85 15.16
C TYR A 14 -18.93 -2.26 14.72
N TYR A 15 -18.36 -3.29 15.35
CA TYR A 15 -18.56 -4.66 14.87
C TYR A 15 -19.99 -5.17 15.04
N LYS A 16 -20.72 -4.76 16.09
CA LYS A 16 -22.10 -5.21 16.32
C LYS A 16 -23.13 -4.44 15.50
N LYS A 17 -22.96 -3.13 15.31
CA LYS A 17 -24.00 -2.26 14.73
C LYS A 17 -23.70 -1.77 13.32
N GLU A 18 -22.43 -1.63 12.96
CA GLU A 18 -22.03 -1.00 11.70
C GLU A 18 -21.45 -2.01 10.71
N TRP A 19 -20.49 -2.82 11.13
CA TRP A 19 -19.81 -3.80 10.30
C TRP A 19 -20.78 -4.87 9.80
N LYS A 20 -20.73 -5.15 8.50
CA LYS A 20 -21.52 -6.20 7.88
C LYS A 20 -20.60 -7.09 7.06
N ILE A 21 -20.92 -8.38 7.04
CA ILE A 21 -20.14 -9.37 6.29
C ILE A 21 -20.05 -9.05 4.79
N LYS A 22 -21.09 -8.43 4.22
CA LYS A 22 -21.15 -7.98 2.82
C LYS A 22 -20.18 -6.84 2.47
N ASP A 23 -19.58 -6.20 3.48
CA ASP A 23 -18.56 -5.16 3.25
C ASP A 23 -17.17 -5.78 3.04
N LEU A 24 -17.02 -7.08 3.35
CA LEU A 24 -15.83 -7.85 3.02
C LEU A 24 -15.79 -8.09 1.49
N PRO A 25 -14.65 -7.90 0.82
CA PRO A 25 -14.50 -8.21 -0.59
C PRO A 25 -14.78 -9.67 -0.92
N ASP A 26 -15.43 -9.92 -2.06
CA ASP A 26 -15.81 -11.26 -2.51
C ASP A 26 -14.60 -12.20 -2.58
N PHE A 27 -13.45 -11.72 -3.06
CA PHE A 27 -12.24 -12.54 -3.13
C PHE A 27 -11.76 -13.08 -1.77
N LEU A 28 -12.12 -12.45 -0.64
CA LEU A 28 -11.86 -12.96 0.71
C LEU A 28 -12.98 -13.88 1.20
N ILE A 29 -14.23 -13.60 0.84
CA ILE A 29 -15.38 -14.46 1.16
C ILE A 29 -15.21 -15.82 0.48
N ASP A 30 -14.92 -15.82 -0.82
CA ASP A 30 -14.82 -17.01 -1.66
C ASP A 30 -13.65 -17.92 -1.26
N SER A 31 -12.61 -17.31 -0.67
CA SER A 31 -11.38 -18.01 -0.28
C SER A 31 -11.21 -18.19 1.23
N LEU A 32 -12.24 -17.86 2.03
CA LEU A 32 -12.23 -17.88 3.49
C LEU A 32 -11.63 -19.18 4.06
N LYS A 33 -12.05 -20.33 3.54
CA LYS A 33 -11.64 -21.66 4.02
C LYS A 33 -10.17 -21.99 3.75
N TYR A 34 -9.51 -21.25 2.85
CA TYR A 34 -8.14 -21.50 2.42
C TYR A 34 -7.16 -20.51 3.04
N ARG A 35 -7.61 -19.59 3.90
CA ARG A 35 -6.78 -18.54 4.48
C ARG A 35 -6.56 -18.74 5.96
N GLU A 36 -5.37 -18.36 6.41
CA GLU A 36 -5.11 -18.08 7.82
C GLU A 36 -5.73 -16.72 8.14
N PHE A 37 -6.36 -16.64 9.29
CA PHE A 37 -6.75 -15.38 9.92
C PHE A 37 -5.89 -15.14 11.15
N CYS A 38 -5.75 -13.87 11.48
CA CYS A 38 -5.04 -13.46 12.66
C CYS A 38 -5.71 -12.24 13.30
N PHE A 39 -5.72 -12.22 14.62
CA PHE A 39 -6.33 -11.16 15.39
C PHE A 39 -5.37 -10.57 16.42
N ASP A 40 -5.53 -9.28 16.61
CA ASP A 40 -5.03 -8.53 17.76
C ASP A 40 -6.27 -8.16 18.58
N HIS A 41 -6.33 -8.58 19.84
CA HIS A 41 -7.50 -8.37 20.70
C HIS A 41 -7.37 -7.11 21.58
N ASP A 42 -6.15 -6.70 21.90
CA ASP A 42 -5.83 -5.75 22.95
C ASP A 42 -4.88 -4.62 22.54
N GLY A 43 -4.38 -4.64 21.29
CA GLY A 43 -3.43 -3.67 20.76
C GLY A 43 -1.96 -4.06 20.95
N ASN A 44 -1.67 -5.24 21.51
CA ASN A 44 -0.31 -5.73 21.74
C ASN A 44 0.24 -6.54 20.55
N GLY A 45 -0.42 -6.45 19.40
CA GLY A 45 0.01 -7.04 18.15
C GLY A 45 -0.75 -8.33 17.77
N PRO A 46 -0.55 -8.80 16.53
CA PRO A 46 -1.25 -9.95 15.94
C PRO A 46 -0.77 -11.30 16.51
N LYS A 47 -1.10 -11.58 17.79
CA LYS A 47 -0.66 -12.79 18.51
C LYS A 47 -1.59 -13.98 18.30
N ASP A 48 -2.88 -13.74 18.11
CA ASP A 48 -3.86 -14.78 17.85
C ASP A 48 -3.74 -15.20 16.38
N ARG A 49 -2.92 -16.23 16.12
CA ARG A 49 -2.49 -16.68 14.79
C ARG A 49 -3.11 -18.03 14.46
N TYR A 50 -3.07 -18.39 13.17
CA TYR A 50 -3.52 -19.70 12.68
C TYR A 50 -5.02 -19.97 12.82
N GLU A 51 -5.81 -18.92 13.02
CA GLU A 51 -7.27 -19.03 13.08
C GLU A 51 -7.83 -19.35 11.69
N THR A 52 -8.88 -20.18 11.67
CA THR A 52 -9.52 -20.63 10.42
C THR A 52 -11.03 -20.70 10.60
N PHE A 53 -11.75 -20.51 9.50
CA PHE A 53 -13.21 -20.48 9.52
C PHE A 53 -13.78 -21.36 8.42
N ASN A 54 -14.66 -22.29 8.82
CA ASN A 54 -15.33 -23.21 7.90
C ASN A 54 -16.59 -22.61 7.28
N SER A 55 -17.10 -21.50 7.82
CA SER A 55 -18.26 -20.80 7.26
C SER A 55 -18.15 -19.30 7.47
N VAL A 56 -18.73 -18.55 6.53
CA VAL A 56 -18.86 -17.09 6.59
C VAL A 56 -19.64 -16.67 7.84
N ARG A 57 -20.63 -17.48 8.27
CA ARG A 57 -21.43 -17.24 9.47
C ARG A 57 -20.60 -17.32 10.75
N ASP A 58 -19.70 -18.30 10.85
CA ASP A 58 -18.84 -18.46 12.03
C ASP A 58 -17.82 -17.31 12.10
N PHE A 59 -17.27 -16.92 10.96
CA PHE A 59 -16.41 -15.75 10.86
C PHE A 59 -17.13 -14.47 11.30
N GLU A 60 -18.33 -14.23 10.78
CA GLU A 60 -19.14 -13.06 11.14
C GLU A 60 -19.45 -13.03 12.64
N ARG A 61 -19.86 -14.18 13.20
CA ARG A 61 -20.13 -14.32 14.63
C ARG A 61 -18.89 -14.02 15.46
N PHE A 62 -17.73 -14.55 15.06
CA PHE A 62 -16.46 -14.30 15.74
C PHE A 62 -16.13 -12.80 15.78
N MET A 63 -16.16 -12.13 14.62
CA MET A 63 -15.87 -10.69 14.52
C MET A 63 -16.80 -9.84 15.42
N LYS A 64 -18.09 -10.18 15.45
CA LYS A 64 -19.11 -9.49 16.27
C LYS A 64 -18.94 -9.71 17.77
N ILE A 65 -18.55 -10.91 18.18
CA ILE A 65 -18.35 -11.25 19.60
C ILE A 65 -17.02 -10.69 20.11
N LYS A 66 -15.94 -10.96 19.39
CA LYS A 66 -14.58 -10.63 19.83
C LYS A 66 -14.24 -9.15 19.67
N ALA A 67 -14.84 -8.47 18.70
CA ALA A 67 -14.57 -7.06 18.39
C ALA A 67 -13.05 -6.73 18.40
N PRO A 68 -12.26 -7.42 17.57
CA PRO A 68 -10.80 -7.37 17.67
C PRO A 68 -10.26 -5.96 17.43
N TYR A 69 -9.14 -5.64 18.07
CA TYR A 69 -8.40 -4.39 17.90
C TYR A 69 -7.86 -4.26 16.47
N ALA A 70 -7.41 -5.38 15.91
CA ALA A 70 -7.12 -5.50 14.50
C ALA A 70 -7.43 -6.93 14.02
N ALA A 71 -7.93 -7.03 12.79
CA ALA A 71 -8.11 -8.31 12.11
C ALA A 71 -7.24 -8.33 10.86
N TYR A 72 -6.70 -9.51 10.57
CA TYR A 72 -5.80 -9.77 9.46
C TYR A 72 -6.20 -11.07 8.76
N SER A 73 -5.83 -11.17 7.49
CA SER A 73 -5.91 -12.41 6.72
C SER A 73 -4.62 -12.62 5.96
N SER A 74 -4.20 -13.87 5.81
CA SER A 74 -3.06 -14.23 4.96
C SER A 74 -3.32 -13.82 3.53
N ILE A 75 -2.29 -13.36 2.83
CA ILE A 75 -2.32 -13.19 1.37
C ILE A 75 -2.19 -14.54 0.66
N SER A 76 -1.70 -15.56 1.38
CA SER A 76 -1.57 -16.95 0.96
C SER A 76 -2.85 -17.75 1.11
N TYR A 77 -2.97 -18.73 0.23
CA TYR A 77 -3.95 -19.80 0.21
C TYR A 77 -3.25 -21.11 0.60
N TYR A 78 -3.87 -21.88 1.47
CA TYR A 78 -3.35 -23.15 1.99
C TYR A 78 -4.44 -24.21 1.95
N LYS A 79 -4.08 -25.48 1.71
CA LYS A 79 -5.02 -26.59 1.96
C LYS A 79 -5.27 -26.81 3.45
N LYS A 80 -4.29 -26.45 4.30
CA LYS A 80 -4.36 -26.54 5.77
C LYS A 80 -3.95 -25.19 6.40
N PRO A 81 -4.82 -24.16 6.36
CA PRO A 81 -4.45 -22.80 6.77
C PRO A 81 -4.06 -22.68 8.25
N GLY A 82 -4.68 -23.44 9.14
CA GLY A 82 -4.35 -23.44 10.58
C GLY A 82 -2.97 -24.04 10.91
N LYS A 83 -2.26 -24.58 9.91
CA LYS A 83 -0.86 -24.98 10.03
C LYS A 83 0.05 -24.26 9.02
N ARG A 84 -0.53 -23.44 8.13
CA ARG A 84 0.13 -22.86 6.95
C ARG A 84 0.89 -23.93 6.13
N GLU A 85 0.30 -25.12 6.05
CA GLU A 85 0.82 -26.26 5.31
C GLU A 85 0.12 -26.39 3.95
N ASN A 86 0.81 -27.03 2.99
CA ASN A 86 0.32 -27.22 1.62
C ASN A 86 -0.06 -25.88 0.99
N TRP A 87 0.91 -24.98 0.93
CA TRP A 87 0.78 -23.70 0.23
C TRP A 87 0.30 -23.94 -1.20
N MET A 88 -0.69 -23.16 -1.62
CA MET A 88 -1.33 -23.30 -2.92
C MET A 88 -0.92 -22.18 -3.87
N LYS A 89 -1.09 -20.94 -3.42
CA LYS A 89 -0.84 -19.71 -4.15
C LYS A 89 -0.93 -18.51 -3.21
N ALA A 90 -0.51 -17.31 -3.61
CA ALA A 90 -0.59 -16.11 -2.79
C ALA A 90 -0.72 -14.84 -3.63
N GLU A 91 -1.53 -13.88 -3.18
CA GLU A 91 -1.62 -12.56 -3.80
C GLU A 91 -0.24 -11.89 -3.89
N ILE A 92 0.03 -11.11 -4.93
CA ILE A 92 1.13 -10.14 -4.91
C ILE A 92 0.60 -8.87 -4.27
N VAL A 93 1.30 -8.39 -3.25
CA VAL A 93 0.83 -7.25 -2.48
C VAL A 93 1.92 -6.19 -2.35
N PHE A 94 1.51 -4.93 -2.30
CA PHE A 94 2.38 -3.80 -2.01
C PHE A 94 1.77 -3.02 -0.85
N ASP A 95 2.55 -2.70 0.16
CA ASP A 95 2.11 -1.92 1.32
C ASP A 95 2.83 -0.57 1.35
N ILE A 96 2.03 0.49 1.33
CA ILE A 96 2.45 1.88 1.30
C ILE A 96 1.90 2.54 2.56
N ASP A 97 2.73 2.63 3.60
CA ASP A 97 2.35 3.25 4.86
C ASP A 97 2.70 4.76 4.84
N ALA A 98 1.70 5.62 4.92
CA ALA A 98 1.88 7.07 4.85
C ALA A 98 2.74 7.61 6.00
N LYS A 99 2.79 6.90 7.13
CA LYS A 99 3.59 7.31 8.30
C LYS A 99 5.11 7.16 8.06
N ASP A 100 5.50 6.25 7.17
CA ASP A 100 6.89 5.85 6.90
C ASP A 100 7.41 6.31 5.54
N LEU A 101 6.60 7.07 4.78
CA LEU A 101 7.01 7.64 3.50
C LEU A 101 8.32 8.42 3.65
N LYS A 102 9.33 8.04 2.87
CA LYS A 102 10.66 8.67 2.85
C LYS A 102 10.60 10.13 2.38
N VAL A 103 9.64 10.43 1.50
CA VAL A 103 9.38 11.78 1.00
C VAL A 103 7.88 12.06 1.02
N ARG A 104 7.50 13.23 1.48
CA ARG A 104 6.10 13.68 1.60
C ARG A 104 6.02 15.20 1.57
N ARG A 105 4.88 15.72 1.14
CA ARG A 105 4.64 17.17 1.03
C ARG A 105 4.49 17.83 2.41
N CYS A 106 3.85 17.16 3.36
CA CYS A 106 3.64 17.71 4.70
C CYS A 106 4.89 17.64 5.60
N ASP A 107 4.80 18.32 6.75
CA ASP A 107 5.78 18.32 7.83
C ASP A 107 5.19 17.75 9.13
N CYS A 108 4.19 16.86 9.03
CA CYS A 108 3.64 16.21 10.22
C CYS A 108 4.73 15.40 10.94
N THR A 109 4.56 15.22 12.25
CA THR A 109 5.53 14.48 13.07
C THR A 109 5.80 13.08 12.48
N PRO A 110 7.06 12.62 12.41
CA PRO A 110 7.37 11.24 12.03
C PRO A 110 6.54 10.22 12.83
N GLY A 111 6.01 9.19 12.16
CA GLY A 111 5.12 8.20 12.78
C GLY A 111 3.63 8.60 12.87
N ASN A 112 3.30 9.89 12.70
CA ASN A 112 1.92 10.36 12.57
C ASN A 112 1.48 10.45 11.10
N ILE A 113 0.18 10.49 10.88
CA ILE A 113 -0.44 10.66 9.56
C ILE A 113 -1.33 11.92 9.50
N CYS A 114 -1.46 12.48 8.31
CA CYS A 114 -2.38 13.56 7.98
C CYS A 114 -2.96 13.35 6.57
N GLU A 115 -3.92 14.19 6.17
CA GLU A 115 -4.55 14.14 4.84
C GLU A 115 -3.53 14.21 3.70
N ILE A 116 -2.50 15.04 3.85
CA ILE A 116 -1.49 15.26 2.81
C ILE A 116 -0.63 14.02 2.57
N CYS A 117 -0.10 13.38 3.63
CA CYS A 117 0.71 12.17 3.44
C CYS A 117 -0.14 10.96 3.03
N LEU A 118 -1.43 10.90 3.43
CA LEU A 118 -2.37 9.92 2.89
C LEU A 118 -2.60 10.16 1.39
N GLY A 119 -2.70 11.42 0.96
CA GLY A 119 -2.75 11.79 -0.46
C GLY A 119 -1.49 11.36 -1.21
N ASP A 120 -0.30 11.60 -0.65
CA ASP A 120 0.98 11.14 -1.21
C ASP A 120 1.05 9.61 -1.33
N ALA A 121 0.61 8.88 -0.30
CA ALA A 121 0.55 7.43 -0.33
C ALA A 121 -0.42 6.91 -1.40
N LYS A 122 -1.57 7.59 -1.60
CA LYS A 122 -2.53 7.24 -2.66
C LYS A 122 -1.94 7.45 -4.05
N GLU A 123 -1.30 8.59 -4.28
CA GLU A 123 -0.67 8.93 -5.57
C GLU A 123 0.46 7.94 -5.92
N LEU A 124 1.27 7.55 -4.93
CA LEU A 124 2.26 6.48 -5.08
C LEU A 124 1.60 5.14 -5.43
N ALA A 125 0.51 4.78 -4.73
CA ALA A 125 -0.19 3.54 -4.99
C ALA A 125 -0.72 3.48 -6.42
N LEU A 126 -1.33 4.57 -6.90
CA LEU A 126 -1.80 4.69 -8.28
C LEU A 126 -0.67 4.59 -9.29
N THR A 127 0.48 5.20 -9.01
CA THR A 127 1.67 5.12 -9.89
C THR A 127 2.17 3.68 -10.01
N ILE A 128 2.19 2.91 -8.91
CA ILE A 128 2.55 1.49 -8.91
C ILE A 128 1.50 0.68 -9.69
N ILE A 129 0.21 0.93 -9.48
CA ILE A 129 -0.87 0.23 -10.20
C ILE A 129 -0.79 0.47 -11.71
N ASP A 130 -0.54 1.70 -12.15
CA ASP A 130 -0.38 2.00 -13.57
C ASP A 130 0.80 1.25 -14.18
N SER A 131 1.89 1.08 -13.43
CA SER A 131 3.04 0.28 -13.84
C SER A 131 2.66 -1.20 -13.98
N LEU A 132 1.97 -1.77 -12.99
CA LEU A 132 1.46 -3.15 -13.02
C LEU A 132 0.56 -3.41 -14.23
N ARG A 133 -0.36 -2.48 -14.53
CA ARG A 133 -1.26 -2.58 -15.69
C ARG A 133 -0.51 -2.47 -17.02
N SER A 134 0.30 -1.43 -17.17
CA SER A 134 0.88 -1.08 -18.47
C SER A 134 2.08 -1.95 -18.85
N ASN A 135 2.81 -2.49 -17.86
CA ASN A 135 4.06 -3.23 -18.10
C ASN A 135 3.94 -4.74 -17.86
N PHE A 136 2.94 -5.19 -17.08
CA PHE A 136 2.73 -6.61 -16.76
C PHE A 136 1.36 -7.12 -17.19
N ASP A 137 0.50 -6.30 -17.80
CA ASP A 137 -0.88 -6.62 -18.21
C ASP A 137 -1.75 -7.18 -17.06
N LEU A 138 -1.45 -6.80 -15.82
CA LEU A 138 -2.20 -7.22 -14.63
C LEU A 138 -3.48 -6.39 -14.49
N LYS A 139 -4.62 -7.07 -14.42
CA LYS A 139 -5.95 -6.44 -14.49
C LYS A 139 -6.73 -6.57 -13.19
N ASN A 140 -6.59 -7.70 -12.50
CA ASN A 140 -7.32 -8.01 -11.28
C ASN A 140 -6.61 -7.41 -10.05
N ILE A 141 -6.62 -6.08 -9.99
CA ILE A 141 -5.93 -5.29 -8.96
C ILE A 141 -6.96 -4.61 -8.05
N PHE A 142 -6.78 -4.73 -6.74
CA PHE A 142 -7.59 -4.09 -5.72
C PHE A 142 -6.76 -3.12 -4.89
N LEU A 143 -7.27 -1.89 -4.75
CA LEU A 143 -6.71 -0.91 -3.83
C LEU A 143 -7.50 -0.95 -2.52
N VAL A 144 -6.80 -1.10 -1.40
CA VAL A 144 -7.39 -1.12 -0.06
C VAL A 144 -6.76 -0.02 0.77
N TYR A 145 -7.56 0.91 1.28
CA TYR A 145 -7.11 1.82 2.32
C TYR A 145 -6.93 1.05 3.62
N SER A 146 -5.72 1.01 4.16
CA SER A 146 -5.38 0.20 5.33
C SER A 146 -5.70 0.88 6.66
N GLY A 147 -6.08 2.17 6.64
CA GLY A 147 -6.25 3.03 7.82
C GLY A 147 -5.14 4.06 7.98
N ARG A 148 -3.90 3.74 7.55
CA ARG A 148 -2.76 4.68 7.58
C ARG A 148 -2.02 4.78 6.26
N GLY A 149 -2.55 4.17 5.22
CA GLY A 149 -1.87 3.98 3.96
C GLY A 149 -2.73 3.12 3.04
N TYR A 150 -2.08 2.47 2.09
CA TYR A 150 -2.77 1.67 1.08
C TYR A 150 -2.07 0.34 0.87
N HIS A 151 -2.87 -0.71 0.70
CA HIS A 151 -2.43 -1.97 0.15
C HIS A 151 -2.90 -2.08 -1.30
N ILE A 152 -2.00 -2.46 -2.19
CA ILE A 152 -2.34 -2.93 -3.52
C ILE A 152 -2.35 -4.46 -3.44
N ARG A 153 -3.40 -5.10 -3.95
CA ARG A 153 -3.53 -6.56 -4.00
C ARG A 153 -3.79 -6.99 -5.44
N VAL A 154 -2.89 -7.81 -5.98
CA VAL A 154 -2.98 -8.36 -7.34
C VAL A 154 -3.44 -9.81 -7.24
N LEU A 155 -4.53 -10.12 -7.92
CA LEU A 155 -5.22 -11.41 -7.91
C LEU A 155 -5.36 -12.02 -9.32
N ASP A 156 -4.61 -11.54 -10.30
CA ASP A 156 -4.50 -12.21 -11.59
C ASP A 156 -3.95 -13.63 -11.39
N GLU A 157 -4.57 -14.63 -12.01
CA GLU A 157 -4.30 -16.04 -11.71
C GLU A 157 -2.82 -16.39 -11.89
N GLU A 158 -2.19 -15.91 -12.97
CA GLU A 158 -0.76 -16.09 -13.26
C GLU A 158 0.14 -15.47 -12.17
N ALA A 159 -0.27 -14.34 -11.60
CA ALA A 159 0.49 -13.65 -10.57
C ALA A 159 0.47 -14.39 -9.22
N LEU A 160 -0.57 -15.19 -8.96
CA LEU A 160 -0.75 -15.86 -7.67
C LEU A 160 0.31 -16.94 -7.40
N TYR A 161 0.94 -17.47 -8.45
CA TYR A 161 1.97 -18.52 -8.35
C TYR A 161 3.40 -17.97 -8.28
N ILE A 162 3.58 -16.66 -8.39
CA ILE A 162 4.90 -16.04 -8.35
C ILE A 162 5.42 -16.02 -6.90
N GLU A 163 6.49 -16.78 -6.66
CA GLU A 163 7.19 -16.79 -5.37
C GLU A 163 8.28 -15.70 -5.29
N ASP A 164 9.13 -15.57 -6.32
CA ASP A 164 10.13 -14.50 -6.38
C ASP A 164 9.50 -13.20 -6.90
N ARG A 165 9.18 -12.32 -5.96
CA ARG A 165 8.50 -11.04 -6.21
C ARG A 165 9.44 -9.85 -6.16
N SER A 166 10.72 -10.08 -5.85
CA SER A 166 11.73 -9.03 -5.67
C SER A 166 11.87 -8.16 -6.92
N LYS A 167 11.98 -8.80 -8.10
CA LYS A 167 12.12 -8.11 -9.38
C LYS A 167 10.89 -7.28 -9.76
N ILE A 168 9.69 -7.77 -9.44
CA ILE A 168 8.45 -7.01 -9.67
C ILE A 168 8.44 -5.78 -8.77
N PHE A 169 8.80 -5.95 -7.49
CA PHE A 169 8.93 -4.84 -6.55
C PHE A 169 9.94 -3.79 -7.02
N ASP A 170 11.14 -4.20 -7.40
CA ASP A 170 12.19 -3.31 -7.90
C ASP A 170 11.78 -2.60 -9.20
N TYR A 171 11.04 -3.29 -10.06
CA TYR A 171 10.53 -2.73 -11.30
C TYR A 171 9.52 -1.61 -11.02
N VAL A 172 8.47 -1.89 -10.24
CA VAL A 172 7.37 -0.92 -10.02
C VAL A 172 7.75 0.23 -9.09
N THR A 173 8.72 0.00 -8.20
CA THR A 173 9.26 1.08 -7.36
C THR A 173 10.34 1.89 -8.06
N ALA A 174 10.89 1.41 -9.18
CA ALA A 174 12.01 2.05 -9.88
C ALA A 174 13.25 2.25 -8.97
N SER A 175 13.69 1.17 -8.33
CA SER A 175 14.80 1.12 -7.36
C SER A 175 16.21 1.22 -7.96
N HIS A 176 16.34 1.28 -9.29
CA HIS A 176 17.61 1.34 -10.02
C HIS A 176 17.58 2.39 -11.13
N VAL A 177 18.74 3.00 -11.40
CA VAL A 177 18.87 3.95 -12.51
C VAL A 177 18.90 3.18 -13.83
N PRO A 178 18.00 3.48 -14.80
CA PRO A 178 18.02 2.82 -16.11
C PRO A 178 19.29 3.16 -16.88
N LYS A 179 19.76 2.23 -17.71
CA LYS A 179 20.90 2.48 -18.63
C LYS A 179 20.60 3.57 -19.65
N ASP A 180 19.38 3.56 -20.18
CA ASP A 180 18.84 4.60 -21.05
C ASP A 180 17.54 5.13 -20.45
N LEU A 181 17.60 6.36 -19.94
CA LEU A 181 16.48 7.03 -19.27
C LEU A 181 15.38 7.49 -20.24
N PHE A 182 15.66 7.57 -21.55
CA PHE A 182 14.77 8.23 -22.52
C PHE A 182 14.06 7.26 -23.47
N MET A 183 14.23 5.94 -23.29
CA MET A 183 13.40 4.97 -24.00
C MET A 183 11.91 5.24 -23.73
N LEU A 184 11.09 5.05 -24.76
CA LEU A 184 9.68 5.43 -24.73
C LEU A 184 8.90 4.68 -23.64
N HIS A 185 9.08 3.36 -23.58
CA HIS A 185 8.31 2.43 -22.75
C HIS A 185 9.19 1.61 -21.80
N GLY A 186 8.55 0.87 -20.92
CA GLY A 186 9.19 -0.08 -20.02
C GLY A 186 9.78 0.61 -18.79
N TYR A 187 10.82 0.01 -18.22
CA TYR A 187 11.41 0.46 -16.96
C TYR A 187 11.81 1.94 -16.94
N PRO A 188 12.38 2.54 -18.00
CA PRO A 188 12.70 3.98 -18.00
C PRO A 188 11.48 4.88 -17.85
N GLU A 189 10.33 4.49 -18.41
CA GLU A 189 9.08 5.23 -18.22
C GLU A 189 8.65 5.22 -16.75
N VAL A 190 8.68 4.03 -16.13
CA VAL A 190 8.38 3.87 -14.70
C VAL A 190 9.34 4.70 -13.87
N PHE A 191 10.64 4.66 -14.18
CA PHE A 191 11.64 5.46 -13.48
C PHE A 191 11.39 6.96 -13.63
N ARG A 192 11.02 7.48 -14.81
CA ARG A 192 10.71 8.91 -14.98
C ARG A 192 9.50 9.33 -14.16
N ARG A 193 8.44 8.53 -14.12
CA ARG A 193 7.23 8.80 -13.32
C ARG A 193 7.52 8.77 -11.81
N MET A 194 8.25 7.75 -11.35
CA MET A 194 8.69 7.64 -9.96
C MET A 194 9.68 8.74 -9.57
N PHE A 195 10.57 9.13 -10.49
CA PHE A 195 11.44 10.28 -10.29
C PHE A 195 10.63 11.56 -10.09
N ALA A 196 9.64 11.84 -10.95
CA ALA A 196 8.79 13.01 -10.79
C ALA A 196 8.05 13.00 -9.44
N PHE A 197 7.51 11.85 -9.04
CA PHE A 197 6.87 11.68 -7.73
C PHE A 197 7.83 12.00 -6.58
N THR A 198 9.01 11.39 -6.58
CA THR A 198 9.97 11.53 -5.50
C THR A 198 10.60 12.92 -5.47
N PHE A 199 11.07 13.40 -6.62
CA PHE A 199 11.80 14.65 -6.76
C PHE A 199 10.96 15.88 -6.43
N SER A 200 9.64 15.86 -6.73
CA SER A 200 8.73 16.92 -6.31
C SER A 200 8.64 17.06 -4.79
N ARG A 201 8.96 16.00 -4.04
CA ARG A 201 8.74 15.88 -2.57
C ARG A 201 10.02 15.89 -1.74
N ILE A 202 11.19 15.72 -2.34
CA ILE A 202 12.47 15.83 -1.61
C ILE A 202 12.60 17.27 -1.07
N LYS A 203 12.90 17.41 0.22
CA LYS A 203 13.15 18.73 0.84
C LYS A 203 14.65 19.04 0.94
N ASP A 204 15.49 18.02 1.13
CA ASP A 204 16.92 18.15 1.39
C ASP A 204 17.79 18.32 0.13
N ILE A 205 17.37 19.14 -0.83
CA ILE A 205 18.18 19.48 -2.01
C ILE A 205 19.06 20.69 -1.69
N ARG A 206 20.38 20.50 -1.64
CA ARG A 206 21.35 21.57 -1.34
C ARG A 206 21.47 22.64 -2.44
N SER A 207 21.24 22.28 -3.70
CA SER A 207 21.38 23.22 -4.83
C SER A 207 20.15 24.13 -4.94
N LYS A 208 20.35 25.43 -4.72
CA LYS A 208 19.30 26.46 -4.90
C LYS A 208 18.78 26.52 -6.33
N GLU A 209 19.64 26.27 -7.31
CA GLU A 209 19.27 26.27 -8.73
C GLU A 209 18.31 25.12 -9.07
N ILE A 210 18.56 23.94 -8.51
CA ILE A 210 17.63 22.80 -8.65
C ILE A 210 16.29 23.10 -8.00
N LEU A 211 16.30 23.68 -6.79
CA LEU A 211 15.07 24.05 -6.09
C LEU A 211 14.23 25.04 -6.90
N LYS A 212 14.88 26.06 -7.49
CA LYS A 212 14.22 27.08 -8.31
C LYS A 212 13.61 26.51 -9.59
N ASN A 213 14.26 25.52 -10.20
CA ASN A 213 13.85 24.94 -11.48
C ASN A 213 13.10 23.59 -11.35
N ARG A 214 12.70 23.19 -10.13
CA ARG A 214 12.18 21.85 -9.83
C ARG A 214 11.06 21.39 -10.76
N ASP A 215 10.04 22.22 -10.94
CA ASP A 215 8.86 21.85 -11.73
C ASP A 215 9.20 21.74 -13.23
N GLU A 216 10.08 22.63 -13.72
CA GLU A 216 10.58 22.59 -15.10
C GLU A 216 11.46 21.35 -15.35
N ILE A 217 12.31 20.98 -14.38
CA ILE A 217 13.11 19.73 -14.42
C ILE A 217 12.19 18.52 -14.55
N ILE A 218 11.13 18.46 -13.73
CA ILE A 218 10.14 17.36 -13.78
C ILE A 218 9.43 17.34 -15.13
N LYS A 219 8.95 18.49 -15.59
CA LYS A 219 8.26 18.61 -16.88
C LYS A 219 9.15 18.13 -18.02
N ARG A 220 10.38 18.65 -18.13
CA ARG A 220 11.36 18.23 -19.14
C ARG A 220 11.62 16.73 -19.08
N LEU A 221 11.75 16.15 -17.89
CA LEU A 221 11.95 14.71 -17.73
C LEU A 221 10.75 13.93 -18.29
N LEU A 222 9.54 14.30 -17.92
CA LEU A 222 8.31 13.62 -18.38
C LEU A 222 8.10 13.79 -19.90
N ASP A 223 8.48 14.95 -20.46
CA ASP A 223 8.54 15.22 -21.90
C ASP A 223 9.70 14.50 -22.61
N ARG A 224 10.48 13.68 -21.88
CA ARG A 224 11.64 12.91 -22.35
C ARG A 224 12.75 13.78 -22.95
N ARG A 225 12.94 14.99 -22.41
CA ARG A 225 13.99 15.91 -22.84
C ARG A 225 15.32 15.58 -22.15
N ILE A 226 16.39 15.43 -22.94
CA ILE A 226 17.72 15.05 -22.42
C ILE A 226 18.36 16.12 -21.52
N ASP A 227 17.93 17.37 -21.71
CA ASP A 227 18.35 18.59 -21.01
C ASP A 227 17.61 18.82 -19.67
N PHE A 228 16.84 17.85 -19.16
CA PHE A 228 16.06 18.02 -17.92
C PHE A 228 16.88 18.39 -16.67
N LEU A 229 18.18 18.10 -16.65
CA LEU A 229 19.12 18.45 -15.57
C LEU A 229 20.39 19.14 -16.12
N ASP A 230 20.25 19.93 -17.18
CA ASP A 230 21.35 20.71 -17.79
C ASP A 230 21.95 21.78 -16.85
N CYS A 231 21.17 22.24 -15.86
CA CYS A 231 21.58 23.19 -14.82
C CYS A 231 22.64 22.63 -13.85
N VAL A 232 23.04 21.36 -13.98
CA VAL A 232 24.08 20.75 -13.16
C VAL A 232 25.05 19.91 -13.98
N GLY A 233 26.30 19.82 -13.50
CA GLY A 233 27.29 18.94 -14.09
C GLY A 233 26.92 17.45 -13.98
N GLU A 234 27.49 16.65 -14.88
CA GLU A 234 27.18 15.22 -15.06
C GLU A 234 27.40 14.37 -13.78
N SER A 235 28.41 14.70 -12.96
CA SER A 235 28.63 14.03 -11.67
C SER A 235 27.46 14.25 -10.69
N THR A 236 26.92 15.46 -10.66
CA THR A 236 25.76 15.82 -9.81
C THR A 236 24.49 15.17 -10.35
N LYS A 237 24.30 15.15 -11.67
CA LYS A 237 23.18 14.44 -12.33
C LYS A 237 23.12 12.97 -11.93
N ARG A 238 24.26 12.25 -12.02
CA ARG A 238 24.34 10.83 -11.59
C ARG A 238 24.01 10.65 -10.10
N ARG A 239 24.49 11.54 -9.23
CA ARG A 239 24.20 11.49 -7.79
C ARG A 239 22.71 11.70 -7.51
N ILE A 240 22.05 12.63 -8.21
CA ILE A 240 20.61 12.87 -8.07
C ILE A 240 19.82 11.63 -8.50
N LEU A 241 20.12 11.07 -9.67
CA LEU A 241 19.48 9.87 -10.17
C LEU A 241 19.62 8.70 -9.19
N LYS A 242 20.83 8.47 -8.66
CA LYS A 242 21.08 7.41 -7.67
C LYS A 242 20.32 7.64 -6.36
N ASN A 243 20.36 8.85 -5.82
CA ASN A 243 19.64 9.19 -4.59
C ASN A 243 18.13 9.02 -4.74
N VAL A 244 17.57 9.42 -5.88
CA VAL A 244 16.14 9.20 -6.17
C VAL A 244 15.83 7.70 -6.25
N ALA A 245 16.67 6.90 -6.92
CA ALA A 245 16.51 5.44 -6.98
C ALA A 245 16.56 4.79 -5.58
N GLU A 246 17.46 5.25 -4.71
CA GLU A 246 17.58 4.77 -3.32
C GLU A 246 16.34 5.14 -2.48
N ILE A 247 15.81 6.36 -2.64
CA ILE A 247 14.56 6.77 -1.97
C ILE A 247 13.38 5.94 -2.47
N ASN A 248 13.29 5.77 -3.79
CA ASN A 248 12.28 4.99 -4.48
C ASN A 248 12.17 3.55 -3.94
N ALA A 249 13.31 2.89 -3.74
CA ALA A 249 13.38 1.54 -3.17
C ALA A 249 12.76 1.43 -1.75
N GLY A 250 12.68 2.55 -1.02
CA GLY A 250 12.11 2.64 0.31
C GLY A 250 10.70 3.23 0.38
N LEU A 251 10.03 3.47 -0.75
CA LEU A 251 8.69 4.08 -0.79
C LEU A 251 7.56 3.10 -0.44
N ALA A 252 7.79 1.79 -0.60
CA ALA A 252 6.88 0.73 -0.22
C ALA A 252 7.63 -0.33 0.61
N ASP A 253 6.91 -1.11 1.42
CA ASP A 253 7.54 -2.17 2.22
C ASP A 253 7.85 -3.41 1.36
N GLY A 254 9.11 -3.54 0.94
CA GLY A 254 9.59 -4.69 0.18
C GLY A 254 9.43 -6.02 0.91
N LYS A 255 9.52 -6.04 2.25
CA LYS A 255 9.35 -7.28 3.03
C LYS A 255 7.92 -7.80 2.95
N VAL A 256 6.94 -6.89 2.89
CA VAL A 256 5.52 -7.25 2.70
C VAL A 256 5.32 -7.91 1.33
N THR A 257 5.98 -7.39 0.30
CA THR A 257 5.85 -7.88 -1.07
C THR A 257 6.48 -9.26 -1.23
N ILE A 258 7.69 -9.45 -0.69
CA ILE A 258 8.48 -10.69 -0.84
C ILE A 258 7.93 -11.84 0.01
N ASP A 259 7.39 -11.57 1.20
CA ASP A 259 6.86 -12.60 2.09
C ASP A 259 5.54 -13.20 1.55
N THR A 260 5.61 -14.36 0.89
CA THR A 260 4.44 -15.05 0.36
C THR A 260 3.43 -15.40 1.45
N LYS A 261 3.87 -15.60 2.69
CA LYS A 261 3.02 -15.99 3.82
C LYS A 261 2.53 -14.79 4.64
N ARG A 262 2.71 -13.56 4.15
CA ARG A 262 2.32 -12.33 4.85
C ARG A 262 0.85 -12.34 5.24
N ILE A 263 0.54 -11.68 6.36
CA ILE A 263 -0.82 -11.31 6.75
C ILE A 263 -1.00 -9.81 6.56
N LEU A 264 -2.15 -9.40 6.03
CA LEU A 264 -2.50 -8.00 5.84
C LEU A 264 -3.81 -7.68 6.54
N ARG A 265 -3.97 -6.41 6.95
CA ARG A 265 -5.20 -5.97 7.60
C ARG A 265 -6.40 -6.31 6.73
N LEU A 266 -7.40 -6.91 7.36
CA LEU A 266 -8.60 -7.37 6.71
C LEU A 266 -9.40 -6.15 6.21
N PRO A 267 -9.71 -6.04 4.91
CA PRO A 267 -10.70 -5.08 4.42
C PRO A 267 -12.02 -5.22 5.19
N SER A 268 -12.75 -4.13 5.33
CA SER A 268 -13.90 -3.91 6.23
C SER A 268 -13.62 -3.88 7.74
N SER A 269 -12.48 -4.35 8.23
CA SER A 269 -12.17 -4.28 9.67
C SER A 269 -11.82 -2.86 10.15
N LEU A 270 -11.89 -2.62 11.46
CA LEU A 270 -11.47 -1.35 12.05
C LEU A 270 -9.95 -1.31 12.26
N HIS A 271 -9.30 -0.21 11.88
CA HIS A 271 -7.94 0.11 12.33
C HIS A 271 -8.03 0.91 13.64
N SER A 272 -8.05 0.20 14.78
CA SER A 272 -8.31 0.83 16.08
C SER A 272 -7.35 1.95 16.46
N LYS A 273 -6.05 1.89 16.12
CA LYS A 273 -5.10 2.96 16.46
C LYS A 273 -5.47 4.36 15.91
N VAL A 274 -6.18 4.41 14.79
CA VAL A 274 -6.56 5.67 14.12
C VAL A 274 -8.07 5.81 13.95
N SER A 275 -8.83 4.82 14.43
CA SER A 275 -10.29 4.73 14.32
C SER A 275 -10.81 4.98 12.91
N MET A 276 -10.25 4.26 11.95
CA MET A 276 -10.66 4.31 10.54
C MET A 276 -10.98 2.90 10.03
N ILE A 277 -11.92 2.79 9.11
CA ILE A 277 -12.27 1.52 8.47
C ILE A 277 -11.20 1.17 7.44
N CYS A 278 -10.65 -0.04 7.51
CA CYS A 278 -9.85 -0.61 6.43
C CYS A 278 -10.79 -0.85 5.24
N LYS A 279 -10.70 -0.10 4.15
CA LYS A 279 -11.77 -0.05 3.14
C LYS A 279 -11.27 -0.44 1.76
N LEU A 280 -12.01 -1.33 1.09
CA LEU A 280 -11.82 -1.57 -0.34
C LEU A 280 -12.22 -0.30 -1.11
N VAL A 281 -11.29 0.24 -1.88
CA VAL A 281 -11.48 1.48 -2.62
C VAL A 281 -12.15 1.18 -3.96
N LYS A 282 -13.36 1.69 -4.16
CA LYS A 282 -14.15 1.46 -5.39
C LYS A 282 -13.73 2.39 -6.53
N ASN A 283 -13.62 3.69 -6.26
CA ASN A 283 -13.11 4.67 -7.20
C ASN A 283 -11.79 5.22 -6.67
N TRP A 284 -10.67 4.84 -7.28
CA TRP A 284 -9.36 5.14 -6.73
C TRP A 284 -8.98 6.63 -6.82
N GLU A 285 -9.45 7.31 -7.87
CA GLU A 285 -9.15 8.72 -8.10
C GLU A 285 -9.87 9.60 -7.06
N SER A 286 -11.17 9.41 -6.91
CA SER A 286 -12.01 10.26 -6.05
C SER A 286 -12.01 9.87 -4.58
N PHE A 287 -11.39 8.74 -4.21
CA PHE A 287 -11.45 8.23 -2.84
C PHE A 287 -10.87 9.21 -1.82
N ASP A 288 -11.68 9.52 -0.81
CA ASP A 288 -11.30 10.36 0.33
C ASP A 288 -11.48 9.55 1.63
N PRO A 289 -10.38 9.10 2.28
CA PRO A 289 -10.49 8.30 3.49
C PRO A 289 -11.17 9.06 4.64
N LEU A 290 -11.07 10.39 4.69
CA LEU A 290 -11.65 11.22 5.75
C LEU A 290 -13.17 11.41 5.60
N LYS A 291 -13.75 10.94 4.50
CA LYS A 291 -15.20 10.90 4.28
C LYS A 291 -15.72 9.48 4.19
N GLU A 292 -15.00 8.62 3.47
CA GLU A 292 -15.50 7.31 3.10
C GLU A 292 -15.08 6.20 4.06
N ALA A 293 -13.98 6.36 4.79
CA ALA A 293 -13.45 5.35 5.70
C ALA A 293 -13.66 5.73 7.18
N VAL A 294 -14.53 6.70 7.45
CA VAL A 294 -14.89 7.11 8.80
C VAL A 294 -16.05 6.24 9.31
N PRO A 295 -15.87 5.53 10.45
CA PRO A 295 -16.96 4.79 11.05
C PRO A 295 -18.00 5.72 11.69
N LYS A 296 -19.26 5.29 11.71
CA LYS A 296 -20.41 6.09 12.17
C LYS A 296 -20.31 6.60 13.60
N PHE A 297 -19.59 5.90 14.47
CA PHE A 297 -19.42 6.38 15.85
C PHE A 297 -18.52 7.62 15.96
N ARG A 298 -17.89 8.03 14.85
CA ARG A 298 -17.05 9.22 14.77
C ARG A 298 -17.68 10.37 13.99
N THR A 299 -18.86 10.15 13.42
CA THR A 299 -19.64 11.16 12.69
C THR A 299 -20.69 11.78 13.58
#